data_AF-A0A0C1G8B8-F1
#
_entry.id   AF-A0A0C1G8B8-F1
#
_cell.length_a   1.000
_cell.length_b   1.000
_cell.length_c   1.000
_cell.angle_alpha   90.00
_cell.angle_beta   90.00
_cell.angle_gamma   90.00
#
_symmetry.space_group_name_H-M   'P 1'
#
loop_
_entity.id
_entity.type
_entity.pdbx_description
1 polymer ?
#
loop_
_entity_poly.entity_id
_entity_poly.type
_entity_poly.pdbx_seq_one_letter_code
_entity_poly.pdbx_strand_id
1 'polypeptide(L)'
;MKPSATPAKIIESIQEFYNGKEPEIIYAELDINKECFDTWIRDFGTIANELMELRDENEKLRLMFTNLSLVNQSLRSSLDSLTRSDSKLIDLLIEKRKTGNLRYP
;
A
#
# COMPACT_ATOMS: atom_id res chain seq x y z
N MET A 1 -14.15 26.79 29.10
CA MET A 1 -13.24 27.04 27.95
C MET A 1 -13.52 25.96 26.93
N LYS A 2 -13.86 26.32 25.67
CA LYS A 2 -14.02 25.32 24.60
C LYS A 2 -12.69 24.57 24.44
N PRO A 3 -12.68 23.23 24.28
CA PRO A 3 -11.45 22.52 24.00
C PRO A 3 -10.86 23.09 22.69
N SER A 4 -9.63 23.58 22.76
CA SER A 4 -8.87 23.97 21.57
C SER A 4 -8.88 22.77 20.61
N ALA A 5 -9.41 22.98 19.40
CA ALA A 5 -9.36 21.97 18.36
C ALA A 5 -7.89 21.56 18.16
N THR A 6 -7.63 20.26 18.24
CA THR A 6 -6.27 19.76 18.03
C THR A 6 -5.87 19.95 16.57
N PRO A 7 -4.59 20.16 16.25
CA PRO A 7 -4.13 20.30 14.86
C PRO A 7 -4.57 19.14 13.96
N ALA A 8 -4.61 17.92 14.50
CA ALA A 8 -5.10 16.75 13.79
C ALA A 8 -6.57 16.90 13.38
N LYS A 9 -7.44 17.35 14.30
CA LYS A 9 -8.86 17.53 13.99
C LYS A 9 -9.10 18.66 12.99
N ILE A 10 -8.32 19.74 13.07
CA ILE A 10 -8.36 20.83 12.09
C ILE A 10 -8.05 20.30 10.69
N ILE A 11 -6.93 19.57 10.57
CA ILE A 11 -6.50 18.97 9.29
C ILE A 11 -7.56 18.01 8.77
N GLU A 12 -8.08 17.10 9.60
CA GLU A 12 -9.14 16.15 9.20
C GLU A 12 -10.37 16.86 8.65
N SER A 13 -10.83 17.92 9.32
CA SER A 13 -12.01 18.67 8.87
C SER A 13 -11.77 19.43 7.57
N ILE A 14 -10.57 19.96 7.34
CA ILE A 14 -10.22 20.55 6.03
C ILE A 14 -10.21 19.46 4.94
N GLN A 15 -9.67 18.28 5.24
CA GLN A 15 -9.65 17.15 4.30
C GLN A 15 -11.06 16.66 3.96
N GLU A 16 -11.98 16.59 4.94
CA GLU A 16 -13.39 16.28 4.70
C GLU A 16 -14.03 17.31 3.73
N PHE A 17 -13.74 18.59 3.92
CA PHE A 17 -14.20 19.64 3.01
C PHE A 17 -13.63 19.47 1.59
N TYR A 18 -12.33 19.21 1.45
CA TYR A 18 -11.72 18.95 0.13
C TYR A 18 -12.27 17.69 -0.55
N ASN A 19 -12.72 16.70 0.24
CA ASN A 19 -13.42 15.52 -0.24
C ASN A 19 -14.91 15.76 -0.56
N GLY A 20 -15.39 17.00 -0.46
CA GLY A 20 -16.74 17.41 -0.87
C GLY A 20 -17.77 17.49 0.25
N LYS A 21 -17.37 17.39 1.53
CA LYS A 21 -18.29 17.64 2.65
C LYS A 21 -18.67 19.12 2.68
N GLU A 22 -19.96 19.41 2.83
CA GLU A 22 -20.44 20.80 2.94
C GLU A 22 -19.87 21.47 4.20
N PRO A 23 -19.32 22.69 4.08
CA PRO A 23 -18.67 23.36 5.19
C PRO A 23 -19.67 23.74 6.30
N GLU A 24 -20.95 23.96 5.98
CA GLU A 24 -22.04 24.18 6.95
C GLU A 24 -22.20 23.02 7.94
N ILE A 25 -22.00 21.78 7.47
CA ILE A 25 -22.04 20.58 8.32
C ILE A 25 -20.85 20.60 9.29
N ILE A 26 -19.67 20.98 8.81
CA ILE A 26 -18.45 21.07 9.63
C ILE A 26 -18.60 22.13 10.73
N TYR A 27 -19.18 23.30 10.39
CA TYR A 27 -19.47 24.35 11.37
C TYR A 27 -20.37 23.85 12.50
N ALA A 28 -21.46 23.15 12.13
CA ALA A 28 -22.43 22.63 13.06
C ALA A 28 -21.86 21.53 13.96
N GLU A 29 -21.10 20.58 13.40
CA GLU A 29 -20.50 19.47 14.14
C GLU A 29 -19.44 19.94 15.15
N LEU A 30 -18.68 20.96 14.79
CA LEU A 30 -17.57 21.46 15.61
C LEU A 30 -17.93 22.67 16.47
N ASP A 31 -19.16 23.18 16.35
CA ASP A 31 -19.62 24.40 17.00
C ASP A 31 -18.64 25.57 16.75
N ILE A 32 -18.24 25.73 15.49
CA ILE A 32 -17.38 26.81 14.98
C ILE A 32 -18.15 27.67 13.98
N ASN A 33 -17.67 28.88 13.75
CA ASN A 33 -18.21 29.77 12.72
C ASN A 33 -17.37 29.71 11.44
N LYS A 34 -17.92 30.27 10.37
CA LYS A 34 -17.25 30.35 9.06
C LYS A 34 -15.87 30.98 9.14
N GLU A 35 -15.72 32.11 9.84
CA GLU A 35 -14.44 32.84 9.92
C GLU A 35 -13.33 32.02 10.58
N CYS A 36 -13.67 31.21 11.58
CA CYS A 36 -12.76 30.27 12.21
C CYS A 36 -12.29 29.21 11.21
N PHE A 37 -13.20 28.63 10.44
CA PHE A 37 -12.86 27.63 9.44
C PHE A 37 -12.08 28.20 8.25
N ASP A 38 -12.44 29.41 7.78
CA ASP A 38 -11.68 30.12 6.75
C ASP A 38 -10.24 30.37 7.21
N THR A 39 -10.03 30.69 8.49
CA THR A 39 -8.70 30.81 9.11
C THR A 39 -7.97 29.47 9.10
N TRP A 40 -8.65 28.38 9.43
CA TRP A 40 -8.05 27.04 9.38
C TRP A 40 -7.63 26.65 7.96
N ILE A 41 -8.47 26.89 6.95
CA ILE A 41 -8.12 26.63 5.54
C ILE A 41 -6.90 27.45 5.14
N ARG A 42 -6.84 28.73 5.53
CA ARG A 42 -5.68 29.59 5.21
C ARG A 42 -4.40 29.08 5.86
N ASP A 43 -4.46 28.72 7.14
CA ASP A 43 -3.28 28.42 7.94
C ASP A 43 -2.81 26.96 7.80
N PHE A 44 -3.74 26.02 7.53
CA PHE A 44 -3.49 24.58 7.46
C PHE A 44 -3.90 23.90 6.14
N GLY A 45 -4.47 24.64 5.18
CA GLY A 45 -4.95 24.05 3.92
C GLY A 45 -3.85 23.37 3.11
N THR A 46 -2.67 24.00 3.01
CA THR A 46 -1.52 23.42 2.30
C THR A 46 -1.09 22.10 2.91
N ILE A 47 -0.89 22.04 4.23
CA ILE A 47 -0.48 20.80 4.91
C ILE A 47 -1.58 19.74 4.85
N ALA A 48 -2.85 20.14 4.91
CA ALA A 48 -3.97 19.21 4.76
C ALA A 48 -3.98 18.54 3.37
N ASN A 49 -3.72 19.32 2.30
CA ASN A 49 -3.61 18.82 0.94
C ASN A 49 -2.38 17.93 0.75
N GLU A 50 -1.20 18.37 1.19
CA GLU A 50 0.04 17.56 1.13
C GLU A 50 -0.12 16.21 1.83
N LEU A 51 -0.81 16.19 2.99
CA LEU A 51 -1.10 14.94 3.70
C LEU A 51 -2.09 14.04 2.96
N MET A 52 -3.02 14.58 2.19
CA MET A 52 -3.89 13.77 1.31
C MET A 52 -3.07 13.13 0.19
N GLU A 53 -2.25 13.92 -0.51
CA GLU A 53 -1.40 13.43 -1.59
C GLU A 53 -0.40 12.37 -1.11
N LEU A 54 0.21 12.58 0.07
CA LEU A 54 1.11 11.60 0.68
C LEU A 54 0.40 10.30 1.06
N ARG A 55 -0.86 10.38 1.52
CA ARG A 55 -1.66 9.17 1.82
C ARG A 55 -1.98 8.40 0.54
N ASP A 56 -2.37 9.08 -0.53
CA ASP A 56 -2.66 8.47 -1.82
C ASP A 56 -1.41 7.81 -2.41
N GLU A 57 -0.26 8.47 -2.34
CA GLU A 57 0.99 7.90 -2.82
C GLU A 57 1.45 6.72 -1.94
N ASN A 58 1.27 6.79 -0.63
CA ASN A 58 1.56 5.67 0.27
C ASN A 58 0.71 4.44 -0.09
N GLU A 59 -0.57 4.63 -0.40
CA GLU A 59 -1.46 3.54 -0.78
C GLU A 59 -1.05 2.90 -2.11
N LYS A 60 -0.67 3.72 -3.11
CA LYS A 60 -0.09 3.21 -4.37
C LYS A 60 1.17 2.39 -4.10
N LEU A 61 2.07 2.87 -3.24
CA LEU A 61 3.30 2.15 -2.88
C LEU A 61 3.00 0.82 -2.18
N ARG A 62 1.99 0.77 -1.29
CA ARG A 62 1.54 -0.48 -0.64
C ARG A 62 1.02 -1.49 -1.66
N LEU A 63 0.25 -1.04 -2.64
CA LEU A 63 -0.25 -1.89 -3.72
C LEU A 63 0.91 -2.44 -4.57
N MET A 64 1.86 -1.58 -4.96
CA MET A 64 3.06 -1.99 -5.70
C MET A 64 3.87 -3.03 -4.92
N PHE A 65 4.10 -2.79 -3.62
CA PHE A 65 4.81 -3.71 -2.75
C PHE A 65 4.11 -5.07 -2.65
N THR A 66 2.78 -5.07 -2.51
CA THR A 66 1.97 -6.28 -2.45
C THR A 66 2.11 -7.08 -3.75
N ASN A 67 1.97 -6.41 -4.90
CA ASN A 67 2.11 -7.06 -6.21
C ASN A 67 3.51 -7.65 -6.43
N LEU A 68 4.56 -6.89 -6.10
CA LEU A 68 5.94 -7.37 -6.19
C LEU A 68 6.20 -8.57 -5.26
N SER A 69 5.61 -8.57 -4.07
CA SER A 69 5.72 -9.67 -3.12
C SER A 69 5.07 -10.95 -3.67
N LEU A 70 3.89 -10.84 -4.30
CA LEU A 70 3.21 -11.96 -4.96
C LEU A 70 4.03 -12.51 -6.14
N VAL A 71 4.58 -11.63 -6.99
CA VAL A 71 5.45 -12.04 -8.10
C VAL A 71 6.70 -12.75 -7.58
N ASN A 72 7.35 -12.22 -6.54
CA ASN A 72 8.53 -12.84 -5.94
C ASN A 72 8.20 -14.24 -5.38
N GLN A 73 7.07 -14.40 -4.69
CA GLN A 73 6.62 -15.69 -4.18
C GLN A 73 6.36 -16.70 -5.31
N SER A 74 5.74 -16.27 -6.42
CA SER A 74 5.52 -17.10 -7.60
C SER A 74 6.83 -17.53 -8.25
N LEU A 75 7.79 -16.60 -8.40
CA LEU A 75 9.12 -16.90 -8.94
C LEU A 75 9.89 -17.89 -8.06
N ARG A 76 9.88 -17.71 -6.73
CA ARG A 76 10.48 -18.67 -5.79
C ARG A 76 9.86 -20.05 -5.91
N SER A 77 8.53 -20.13 -5.99
CA SER A 77 7.83 -21.41 -6.14
C SER A 77 8.19 -22.11 -7.45
N SER A 78 8.33 -21.34 -8.53
CA SER A 78 8.75 -21.84 -9.85
C SER A 78 10.19 -22.35 -9.83
N LEU A 79 11.09 -21.61 -9.19
CA LEU A 79 12.49 -22.01 -9.01
C LEU A 79 12.59 -23.32 -8.20
N ASP A 80 11.88 -23.41 -7.06
CA ASP A 80 11.85 -24.62 -6.24
C ASP A 80 11.34 -25.84 -7.02
N SER A 81 10.33 -25.64 -7.88
CA SER A 81 9.79 -26.68 -8.75
C SER A 81 10.83 -27.16 -9.77
N LEU A 82 11.56 -26.22 -10.39
CA LEU A 82 12.60 -26.52 -11.36
C LEU A 82 13.76 -27.29 -10.70
N THR A 83 14.27 -26.80 -9.57
CA THR A 83 15.36 -27.47 -8.83
C THR A 83 14.99 -28.89 -8.41
N ARG A 84 13.74 -29.12 -7.99
CA ARG A 84 13.25 -30.48 -7.70
C ARG A 84 13.19 -31.36 -8.94
N SER A 85 12.81 -30.80 -10.08
CA SER A 85 12.73 -31.53 -11.36
C SER A 85 14.14 -31.92 -11.84
N ASP A 86 15.09 -30.99 -11.78
CA ASP A 86 16.49 -31.24 -12.11
C ASP A 86 17.09 -32.34 -11.22
N SER A 87 16.82 -32.30 -9.92
CA SER A 87 17.28 -33.33 -8.97
C SER A 87 16.73 -34.72 -9.35
N LYS A 88 15.44 -34.82 -9.68
CA LYS A 88 14.82 -36.08 -10.14
C LYS A 88 15.43 -36.58 -11.44
N LEU A 89 15.75 -35.70 -12.38
CA LEU A 89 16.41 -36.07 -13.63
C LEU A 89 17.81 -36.64 -13.36
N ILE A 90 18.58 -36.02 -12.46
CA ILE A 90 19.90 -36.52 -12.06
C ILE A 90 19.78 -37.92 -11.44
N ASP A 91 18.84 -38.13 -10.52
CA ASP A 91 18.60 -39.43 -9.89
C ASP A 91 18.25 -40.51 -10.94
N LEU A 92 17.37 -40.18 -11.89
CA LEU A 92 17.00 -41.09 -12.99
C LEU A 92 18.20 -41.44 -13.87
N LEU A 93 19.07 -40.48 -14.20
CA LEU A 93 20.28 -40.71 -14.98
C LEU A 93 21.25 -41.63 -14.24
N ILE A 94 21.40 -41.45 -12.91
CA ILE A 94 22.22 -42.33 -12.06
C ILE A 94 21.65 -43.76 -12.06
N GLU A 95 20.35 -43.94 -11.88
CA GLU A 95 19.71 -45.26 -11.89
C GLU A 95 19.81 -45.96 -13.26
N LYS A 96 19.62 -45.21 -14.36
CA LYS A 96 19.85 -45.75 -15.71
C LYS A 96 21.29 -46.21 -15.91
N ARG A 97 22.26 -45.53 -15.28
CA ARG A 97 23.69 -45.91 -15.36
C ARG A 97 23.96 -47.20 -14.61
N LYS A 98 23.40 -47.33 -13.40
CA LYS A 98 23.53 -48.55 -12.58
C LYS A 98 22.90 -49.78 -13.25
N THR A 99 21.80 -49.60 -13.97
CA THR A 99 21.08 -50.68 -14.66
C THR A 99 21.69 -51.07 -16.02
N GLY A 100 22.85 -50.52 -16.40
CA GLY A 100 23.58 -50.87 -17.62
C GLY A 100 22.90 -50.43 -18.93
N ASN A 101 21.84 -49.63 -18.85
CA ASN A 101 20.99 -49.26 -19.98
C ASN A 101 21.28 -47.87 -20.58
N LEU A 102 22.38 -47.21 -20.23
CA LEU A 102 22.86 -46.05 -20.98
C LEU A 102 23.58 -46.51 -22.26
N ARG A 103 22.83 -46.65 -23.34
CA ARG A 103 23.38 -46.48 -24.68
C ARG A 103 23.15 -45.03 -25.09
N TYR A 104 24.24 -44.29 -25.25
CA TYR A 104 24.23 -43.10 -26.09
C TYR A 104 24.01 -43.55 -27.55
N PRO A 105 23.29 -42.76 -28.39
CA PRO A 105 23.47 -42.87 -29.83
C PRO A 105 24.93 -42.58 -30.21
#